data_AF-A0A419HE64-F1
#
_entry.id   AF-A0A419HE64-F1
#
_cell.length_a   1.000
_cell.length_b   1.000
_cell.length_c   1.000
_cell.angle_alpha   90.00
_cell.angle_beta   90.00
_cell.angle_gamma   90.00
#
_symmetry.space_group_name_H-M   'P 1'
#
loop_
_entity.id
_entity.type
_entity.pdbx_description
1 polymer ?
#
loop_
_entity_poly.entity_id
_entity_poly.type
_entity_poly.pdbx_seq_one_letter_code
_entity_poly.pdbx_strand_id
1 'polypeptide(L)'
;MRHDFDSQWNALVTGESELARLRLDIYQSEARTETLRVALMGSPADTSTALTFLQNFPDDVPQLLSVLVNRALTMGWAPMVWPVLMAARPRSLDTRLAQIVSGILPTADEHDFLRLGELLACSQCWSILAQVVSVARSSEDQGIRDIGEYYYREYRSVLAPLREGSWSENG
;
A
#
# COMPACT_ATOMS: atom_id res chain seq x y z
N MET A 1 5.09 26.10 -36.25
CA MET A 1 4.98 25.91 -34.79
C MET A 1 3.60 25.40 -34.36
N ARG A 2 2.47 26.05 -34.67
CA ARG A 2 1.13 25.51 -34.32
C ARG A 2 0.83 24.12 -34.88
N HIS A 3 1.15 23.88 -36.16
CA HIS A 3 0.93 22.58 -36.81
C HIS A 3 1.67 21.39 -36.17
N ASP A 4 2.84 21.62 -35.56
CA ASP A 4 3.64 20.56 -34.92
C ASP A 4 3.03 20.17 -33.56
N PHE A 5 2.63 21.16 -32.77
CA PHE A 5 1.92 20.95 -31.51
C PHE A 5 0.59 20.22 -31.70
N ASP A 6 -0.24 20.64 -32.68
CA ASP A 6 -1.53 19.98 -32.94
C ASP A 6 -1.35 18.51 -33.35
N SER A 7 -0.27 18.19 -34.08
CA SER A 7 0.06 16.81 -34.45
C SER A 7 0.52 15.97 -33.26
N GLN A 8 1.37 16.53 -32.39
CA GLN A 8 1.84 15.87 -31.17
C GLN A 8 0.69 15.63 -30.18
N TRP A 9 -0.20 16.60 -30.05
CA TRP A 9 -1.40 16.48 -29.23
C TRP A 9 -2.33 15.37 -29.73
N ASN A 10 -2.60 15.30 -31.03
CA ASN A 10 -3.42 14.24 -31.62
C ASN A 10 -2.79 12.84 -31.44
N ALA A 11 -1.48 12.73 -31.55
CA ALA A 11 -0.75 11.49 -31.28
C ALA A 11 -0.90 11.06 -29.81
N LEU A 12 -0.79 11.99 -28.87
CA LEU A 12 -1.01 11.72 -27.44
C LEU A 12 -2.44 11.24 -27.16
N VAL A 13 -3.46 11.92 -27.69
CA VAL A 13 -4.87 11.54 -27.51
C VAL A 13 -5.15 10.15 -28.08
N THR A 14 -4.58 9.82 -29.24
CA THR A 14 -4.71 8.49 -29.84
C THR A 14 -4.08 7.42 -28.95
N GLY A 15 -2.86 7.65 -28.46
CA GLY A 15 -2.17 6.73 -27.55
C GLY A 15 -2.93 6.52 -26.24
N GLU A 16 -3.47 7.58 -25.63
CA GLU A 16 -4.29 7.48 -24.42
C GLU A 16 -5.59 6.70 -24.66
N SER A 17 -6.21 6.87 -25.83
CA SER A 17 -7.42 6.14 -26.21
C SER A 17 -7.16 4.63 -26.39
N GLU A 18 -6.05 4.28 -27.04
CA GLU A 18 -5.62 2.89 -27.17
C GLU A 18 -5.28 2.26 -25.82
N LEU A 19 -4.58 2.99 -24.96
CA LEU A 19 -4.26 2.55 -23.60
C LEU A 19 -5.54 2.34 -22.76
N ALA A 20 -6.51 3.26 -22.86
CA ALA A 20 -7.79 3.12 -22.17
C ALA A 20 -8.56 1.87 -22.64
N ARG A 21 -8.54 1.59 -23.95
CA ARG A 21 -9.15 0.38 -24.52
C ARG A 21 -8.47 -0.89 -23.97
N LEU A 22 -7.14 -0.94 -23.98
CA LEU A 22 -6.40 -2.10 -23.44
C LEU A 22 -6.65 -2.29 -21.94
N ARG A 23 -6.73 -1.21 -21.16
CA ARG A 23 -7.09 -1.29 -19.74
C ARG A 23 -8.49 -1.86 -19.55
N LEU A 24 -9.46 -1.47 -20.37
CA LEU A 24 -10.82 -2.02 -20.32
C LEU A 24 -10.83 -3.51 -20.66
N ASP A 25 -10.09 -3.93 -21.70
CA ASP A 25 -9.96 -5.35 -22.08
C ASP A 25 -9.40 -6.18 -20.91
N ILE A 26 -8.36 -5.66 -20.22
CA ILE A 26 -7.80 -6.29 -19.02
C ILE A 26 -8.83 -6.30 -17.88
N TYR A 27 -9.54 -5.19 -17.66
CA TYR A 27 -10.54 -5.07 -16.60
C TYR A 27 -11.67 -6.10 -16.77
N GLN A 28 -12.06 -6.42 -18.00
CA GLN A 28 -13.11 -7.40 -18.30
C GLN A 28 -12.63 -8.85 -18.30
N SER A 29 -11.31 -9.10 -18.23
CA SER A 29 -10.75 -10.45 -18.25
C SER A 29 -11.00 -11.21 -16.94
N GLU A 30 -11.39 -12.47 -17.04
CA GLU A 30 -11.50 -13.37 -15.87
C GLU A 30 -10.13 -13.70 -15.26
N ALA A 31 -9.05 -13.65 -16.05
CA ALA A 31 -7.68 -13.90 -15.61
C ALA A 31 -6.99 -12.66 -15.00
N ARG A 32 -7.73 -11.55 -14.85
CA ARG A 32 -7.20 -10.23 -14.45
C ARG A 32 -6.46 -10.29 -13.11
N THR A 33 -7.07 -10.83 -12.07
CA THR A 33 -6.46 -10.86 -10.73
C THR A 33 -5.14 -11.62 -10.74
N GLU A 34 -5.05 -12.74 -11.46
CA GLU A 34 -3.80 -13.53 -11.54
C GLU A 34 -2.74 -12.83 -12.40
N THR A 35 -3.15 -12.20 -13.50
CA THR A 35 -2.25 -11.40 -14.33
C THR A 35 -1.64 -10.25 -13.52
N LEU A 36 -2.46 -9.55 -12.73
CA LEU A 36 -2.00 -8.49 -11.83
C LEU A 36 -1.09 -9.02 -10.72
N ARG A 37 -1.38 -10.20 -10.16
CA ARG A 37 -0.50 -10.86 -9.18
C ARG A 37 0.89 -11.09 -9.76
N VAL A 38 0.98 -11.68 -10.95
CA VAL A 38 2.25 -11.95 -11.63
C VAL A 38 2.97 -10.65 -11.96
N ALA A 39 2.27 -9.66 -12.52
CA ALA A 39 2.85 -8.36 -12.87
C ALA A 39 3.41 -7.62 -11.64
N LEU A 40 2.71 -7.66 -10.51
CA LEU A 40 3.17 -7.08 -9.25
C LEU A 40 4.47 -7.72 -8.74
N MET A 41 4.79 -8.95 -9.14
CA MET A 41 6.03 -9.65 -8.79
C MET A 41 7.08 -9.63 -9.92
N GLY A 42 6.71 -9.08 -11.08
CA GLY A 42 7.53 -9.06 -12.29
C GLY A 42 8.57 -7.94 -12.31
N SER A 43 8.86 -7.46 -13.52
CA SER A 43 9.82 -6.37 -13.72
C SER A 43 9.36 -5.05 -13.07
N PRO A 44 10.24 -4.06 -12.88
CA PRO A 44 9.82 -2.73 -12.41
C PRO A 44 8.77 -2.08 -13.32
N ALA A 45 8.84 -2.32 -14.65
CA ALA A 45 7.84 -1.82 -15.59
C ALA A 45 6.48 -2.49 -15.38
N ASP A 46 6.45 -3.81 -15.20
CA ASP A 46 5.22 -4.56 -14.92
C ASP A 46 4.61 -4.14 -13.59
N THR A 47 5.43 -4.02 -12.55
CA THR A 47 5.00 -3.63 -11.20
C THR A 47 4.40 -2.22 -11.23
N SER A 48 5.09 -1.26 -11.85
CA SER A 48 4.61 0.12 -12.01
C SER A 48 3.28 0.18 -12.77
N THR A 49 3.17 -0.59 -13.86
CA THR A 49 1.96 -0.67 -14.68
C THR A 49 0.79 -1.27 -13.90
N ALA A 50 1.03 -2.35 -13.16
CA ALA A 50 0.02 -3.02 -12.34
C ALA A 50 -0.48 -2.12 -11.19
N LEU A 51 0.43 -1.40 -10.51
CA LEU A 51 0.04 -0.45 -9.46
C LEU A 51 -0.78 0.72 -10.04
N THR A 52 -0.37 1.27 -11.18
CA THR A 52 -1.15 2.31 -11.88
C THR A 52 -2.53 1.80 -12.29
N PHE A 53 -2.62 0.56 -12.76
CA PHE A 53 -3.90 -0.08 -13.08
C PHE A 53 -4.80 -0.20 -11.86
N LEU A 54 -4.29 -0.76 -10.75
CA LEU A 54 -5.04 -0.97 -9.51
C LEU A 54 -5.49 0.33 -8.84
N GLN A 55 -4.75 1.43 -9.03
CA GLN A 55 -5.17 2.74 -8.56
C GLN A 55 -6.44 3.23 -9.30
N ASN A 56 -6.58 2.90 -10.58
CA ASN A 56 -7.76 3.25 -11.38
C ASN A 56 -8.90 2.24 -11.25
N PHE A 57 -8.57 0.97 -10.99
CA PHE A 57 -9.52 -0.15 -10.90
C PHE A 57 -9.24 -1.00 -9.64
N PRO A 58 -9.73 -0.57 -8.46
CA PRO A 58 -9.29 -1.14 -7.19
C PRO A 58 -9.97 -2.46 -6.79
N ASP A 59 -10.84 -3.03 -7.62
CA ASP A 59 -11.67 -4.20 -7.29
C ASP A 59 -10.85 -5.44 -6.91
N ASP A 60 -9.63 -5.60 -7.44
CA ASP A 60 -8.75 -6.72 -7.12
C ASP A 60 -7.88 -6.51 -5.87
N VAL A 61 -7.80 -5.27 -5.36
CA VAL A 61 -6.92 -4.92 -4.24
C VAL A 61 -7.16 -5.82 -3.01
N PRO A 62 -8.39 -6.13 -2.58
CA PRO A 62 -8.60 -7.04 -1.45
C PRO A 62 -7.96 -8.42 -1.65
N GLN A 63 -7.98 -8.96 -2.87
CA GLN A 63 -7.41 -10.28 -3.19
C GLN A 63 -5.89 -10.25 -3.35
N LEU A 64 -5.34 -9.07 -3.66
CA LEU A 64 -3.91 -8.83 -3.87
C LEU A 64 -3.22 -8.20 -2.66
N LEU A 65 -3.94 -7.96 -1.57
CA LEU A 65 -3.46 -7.18 -0.42
C LEU A 65 -2.12 -7.69 0.14
N SER A 66 -1.96 -9.00 0.31
CA SER A 66 -0.69 -9.57 0.81
C SER A 66 0.48 -9.30 -0.14
N VAL A 67 0.25 -9.35 -1.45
CA VAL A 67 1.29 -9.08 -2.45
C VAL A 67 1.65 -7.59 -2.45
N LEU A 68 0.64 -6.72 -2.33
CA LEU A 68 0.84 -5.27 -2.26
C LEU A 68 1.63 -4.87 -1.00
N VAL A 69 1.29 -5.42 0.17
CA VAL A 69 2.03 -5.16 1.41
C VAL A 69 3.48 -5.62 1.27
N ASN A 70 3.72 -6.86 0.83
CA ASN A 70 5.09 -7.36 0.61
C ASN A 70 5.86 -6.49 -0.38
N ARG A 71 5.19 -6.01 -1.44
CA ARG A 71 5.83 -5.12 -2.40
C ARG A 71 6.15 -3.76 -1.79
N ALA A 72 5.28 -3.18 -0.96
CA ALA A 72 5.56 -1.94 -0.24
C ALA A 72 6.77 -2.06 0.71
N LEU A 73 6.98 -3.25 1.27
CA LEU A 73 8.18 -3.56 2.06
C LEU A 73 9.44 -3.73 1.22
N THR A 74 9.35 -3.79 -0.11
CA THR A 74 10.53 -3.74 -0.98
C THR A 74 10.95 -2.29 -1.21
N MET A 75 12.26 -2.02 -1.16
CA MET A 75 12.81 -0.67 -1.32
C MET A 75 12.24 0.07 -2.54
N GLY A 76 11.74 1.29 -2.32
CA GLY A 76 11.29 2.21 -3.38
C GLY A 76 9.83 2.07 -3.83
N TRP A 77 9.09 1.05 -3.40
CA TRP A 77 7.72 0.81 -3.89
C TRP A 77 6.61 1.34 -2.99
N ALA A 78 6.87 1.60 -1.71
CA ALA A 78 5.86 2.10 -0.77
C ALA A 78 5.07 3.32 -1.29
N PRO A 79 5.71 4.36 -1.89
CA PRO A 79 4.98 5.51 -2.42
C PRO A 79 4.01 5.19 -3.56
N MET A 80 4.24 4.09 -4.31
CA MET A 80 3.37 3.65 -5.40
C MET A 80 2.29 2.68 -4.95
N VAL A 81 2.56 1.85 -3.95
CA VAL A 81 1.55 0.94 -3.37
C VAL A 81 0.50 1.72 -2.57
N TRP A 82 0.92 2.80 -1.93
CA TRP A 82 0.08 3.60 -1.06
C TRP A 82 -1.22 4.10 -1.75
N PRO A 83 -1.18 4.81 -2.90
CA PRO A 83 -2.38 5.27 -3.59
C PRO A 83 -3.33 4.12 -4.00
N VAL A 84 -2.79 2.93 -4.25
CA VAL A 84 -3.59 1.73 -4.58
C VAL A 84 -4.42 1.27 -3.39
N LEU A 85 -3.81 1.17 -2.21
CA LEU A 85 -4.53 0.80 -0.99
C LEU A 85 -5.62 1.83 -0.66
N MET A 86 -5.35 3.11 -0.95
CA MET A 86 -6.34 4.19 -0.78
C MET A 86 -7.52 4.10 -1.71
N ALA A 87 -7.27 3.82 -2.99
CA ALA A 87 -8.31 3.74 -4.00
C ALA A 87 -9.34 2.65 -3.66
N ALA A 88 -8.92 1.57 -3.01
CA ALA A 88 -9.82 0.50 -2.63
C ALA A 88 -10.74 0.86 -1.45
N ARG A 89 -10.19 1.45 -0.38
CA ARG A 89 -10.78 1.70 0.96
C ARG A 89 -12.23 1.22 1.23
N PRO A 90 -12.50 -0.09 1.32
CA PRO A 90 -13.61 -0.58 2.13
C PRO A 90 -13.11 -0.81 3.56
N ARG A 91 -13.93 -0.53 4.58
CA ARG A 91 -13.58 -0.81 6.00
C ARG A 91 -13.14 -2.26 6.26
N SER A 92 -13.54 -3.22 5.42
CA SER A 92 -13.13 -4.62 5.51
C SER A 92 -11.64 -4.86 5.22
N LEU A 93 -10.95 -3.91 4.58
CA LEU A 93 -9.55 -4.02 4.23
C LEU A 93 -8.64 -3.83 5.45
N ASP A 94 -9.08 -3.04 6.44
CA ASP A 94 -8.34 -2.79 7.68
C ASP A 94 -8.12 -4.07 8.50
N THR A 95 -9.13 -4.94 8.61
CA THR A 95 -9.01 -6.21 9.34
C THR A 95 -7.99 -7.14 8.68
N ARG A 96 -8.04 -7.25 7.35
CA ARG A 96 -7.11 -8.11 6.61
C ARG A 96 -5.69 -7.54 6.62
N LEU A 97 -5.54 -6.22 6.53
CA LEU A 97 -4.26 -5.55 6.68
C LEU A 97 -3.66 -5.78 8.07
N ALA A 98 -4.47 -5.67 9.13
CA ALA A 98 -4.01 -5.93 10.50
C ALA A 98 -3.50 -7.37 10.66
N GLN A 99 -4.19 -8.36 10.08
CA GLN A 99 -3.74 -9.76 10.09
C GLN A 99 -2.41 -9.95 9.37
N ILE A 100 -2.25 -9.34 8.19
CA ILE A 100 -0.99 -9.40 7.41
C ILE A 100 0.15 -8.77 8.21
N VAL A 101 -0.05 -7.55 8.73
CA VAL A 101 0.96 -6.85 9.53
C VAL A 101 1.34 -7.65 10.76
N SER A 102 0.36 -8.17 11.51
CA SER A 102 0.60 -9.00 12.69
C SER A 102 1.40 -10.27 12.38
N GLY A 103 1.23 -10.84 11.18
CA GLY A 103 2.02 -11.98 10.72
C GLY A 103 3.46 -11.64 10.34
N ILE A 104 3.74 -10.40 9.94
CA ILE A 104 5.07 -9.94 9.52
C ILE A 104 5.93 -9.55 10.73
N LEU A 105 5.33 -8.90 11.74
CA LEU A 105 6.04 -8.34 12.89
C LEU A 105 7.00 -9.31 13.62
N PRO A 106 6.68 -10.59 13.83
CA PRO A 106 7.58 -11.51 14.55
C PRO A 106 8.92 -11.77 13.87
N THR A 107 9.00 -11.54 12.56
CA THR A 107 10.21 -11.76 11.75
C THR A 107 10.72 -10.49 11.09
N ALA A 108 10.10 -9.34 11.38
CA ALA A 108 10.41 -8.06 10.77
C ALA A 108 11.75 -7.52 11.28
N ASP A 109 12.56 -6.99 10.35
CA ASP A 109 13.78 -6.27 10.70
C ASP A 109 13.55 -4.75 10.86
N GLU A 110 14.61 -4.00 11.15
CA GLU A 110 14.57 -2.54 11.27
C GLU A 110 13.94 -1.85 10.04
N HIS A 111 14.26 -2.32 8.83
CA HIS A 111 13.74 -1.73 7.60
C HIS A 111 12.25 -2.03 7.42
N ASP A 112 11.82 -3.24 7.77
CA ASP A 112 10.41 -3.62 7.73
C ASP A 112 9.59 -2.76 8.70
N PHE A 113 10.08 -2.52 9.92
CA PHE A 113 9.42 -1.61 10.86
C PHE A 113 9.32 -0.18 10.34
N LEU A 114 10.41 0.34 9.74
CA LEU A 114 10.40 1.67 9.15
C LEU A 114 9.37 1.78 8.02
N ARG A 115 9.37 0.81 7.10
CA ARG A 115 8.49 0.77 5.92
C ARG A 115 7.03 0.52 6.29
N LEU A 116 6.76 -0.36 7.26
CA LEU A 116 5.42 -0.56 7.81
C LEU A 116 4.92 0.73 8.47
N GLY A 117 5.76 1.40 9.26
CA GLY A 117 5.41 2.67 9.87
C GLY A 117 5.05 3.73 8.84
N GLU A 118 5.83 3.85 7.76
CA GLU A 118 5.59 4.81 6.68
C GLU A 118 4.29 4.47 5.95
N LEU A 119 4.13 3.21 5.56
CA LEU A 119 2.92 2.70 4.90
C LEU A 119 1.66 2.99 5.73
N LEU A 120 1.70 2.70 7.03
CA LEU A 120 0.56 2.85 7.93
C LEU A 120 0.26 4.31 8.29
N ALA A 121 1.29 5.14 8.39
CA ALA A 121 1.15 6.58 8.64
C ALA A 121 0.59 7.31 7.42
N CYS A 122 1.14 7.05 6.23
CA CYS A 122 0.56 7.54 4.98
C CYS A 122 -0.90 7.05 4.88
N SER A 123 -1.14 5.78 5.22
CA SER A 123 -2.47 5.17 5.24
C SER A 123 -3.46 5.60 6.26
N GLN A 124 -3.05 6.41 7.22
CA GLN A 124 -3.90 6.80 8.33
C GLN A 124 -4.55 5.57 8.97
N CYS A 125 -3.91 4.40 8.84
CA CYS A 125 -4.32 3.14 9.47
C CYS A 125 -3.84 3.17 10.92
N TRP A 126 -4.29 4.18 11.66
CA TRP A 126 -3.73 4.58 12.95
C TRP A 126 -3.80 3.47 14.00
N SER A 127 -4.86 2.67 13.97
CA SER A 127 -5.03 1.52 14.88
C SER A 127 -3.95 0.45 14.65
N ILE A 128 -3.61 0.17 13.39
CA ILE A 128 -2.57 -0.79 13.01
C ILE A 128 -1.19 -0.18 13.29
N LEU A 129 -1.00 1.11 12.97
CA LEU A 129 0.25 1.82 13.30
C LEU A 129 0.52 1.80 14.80
N ALA A 130 -0.50 2.01 15.64
CA ALA A 130 -0.37 1.95 17.10
C ALA A 130 0.14 0.57 17.56
N GLN A 131 -0.29 -0.52 16.92
CA GLN A 131 0.20 -1.87 17.22
C GLN A 131 1.66 -2.03 16.82
N VAL A 132 2.03 -1.63 15.60
CA VAL A 132 3.43 -1.66 15.11
C VAL A 132 4.34 -0.86 16.04
N VAL A 133 3.93 0.35 16.41
CA VAL A 133 4.67 1.22 17.34
C VAL A 133 4.81 0.57 18.72
N SER A 134 3.75 -0.05 19.24
CA SER A 134 3.82 -0.71 20.56
C SER A 134 4.77 -1.90 20.56
N VAL A 135 4.77 -2.70 19.49
CA VAL A 135 5.70 -3.82 19.32
C VAL A 135 7.13 -3.30 19.16
N ALA A 136 7.35 -2.30 18.30
CA ALA A 136 8.66 -1.72 18.03
C ALA A 136 9.32 -1.18 19.32
N ARG A 137 8.58 -0.43 20.12
CA ARG A 137 9.06 0.14 21.39
C ARG A 137 9.38 -0.90 22.46
N SER A 138 8.81 -2.10 22.35
CA SER A 138 9.05 -3.21 23.27
C SER A 138 10.14 -4.18 22.76
N SER A 139 10.72 -3.90 21.59
CA SER A 139 11.76 -4.74 20.99
C SER A 139 13.04 -4.73 21.82
N GLU A 140 13.80 -5.82 21.78
CA GLU A 140 15.15 -5.90 22.35
C GLU A 140 16.20 -5.23 21.44
N ASP A 141 15.88 -5.05 20.15
CA ASP A 141 16.71 -4.34 19.18
C ASP A 141 16.58 -2.81 19.34
N GLN A 142 17.71 -2.11 19.45
CA GLN A 142 17.74 -0.66 19.66
C GLN A 142 17.23 0.12 18.44
N GLY A 143 17.57 -0.29 17.21
CA GLY A 143 17.14 0.38 15.99
C GLY A 143 15.62 0.30 15.83
N ILE A 144 15.05 -0.89 16.08
CA ILE A 144 13.58 -1.08 16.08
C ILE A 144 12.91 -0.21 17.16
N ARG A 145 13.49 -0.13 18.38
CA ARG A 145 12.96 0.76 19.42
C ARG A 145 12.98 2.23 19.01
N ASP A 146 14.07 2.70 18.41
CA ASP A 146 14.21 4.09 17.97
C ASP A 146 13.18 4.46 16.90
N ILE A 147 12.87 3.54 15.98
CA ILE A 147 11.77 3.69 15.01
C ILE A 147 10.42 3.80 15.73
N GLY A 148 10.19 2.93 16.72
CA GLY A 148 8.97 2.97 17.53
C GLY A 148 8.79 4.31 18.25
N GLU A 149 9.85 4.84 18.85
CA GLU A 149 9.83 6.15 19.51
C GLU A 149 9.68 7.31 18.51
N TYR A 150 10.30 7.22 17.33
CA TYR A 150 10.14 8.19 16.25
C TYR A 150 8.67 8.34 15.86
N TYR A 151 8.00 7.23 15.49
CA TYR A 151 6.60 7.27 15.08
C TYR A 151 5.67 7.64 16.24
N TYR A 152 5.96 7.19 17.47
CA TYR A 152 5.18 7.59 18.63
C TYR A 152 5.24 9.09 18.89
N ARG A 153 6.43 9.70 18.78
CA ARG A 153 6.63 11.14 18.98
C ARG A 153 5.97 11.95 17.87
N GLU A 154 6.17 11.56 16.62
CA GLU A 154 5.64 12.26 15.45
C GLU A 154 4.11 12.26 15.43
N TYR A 155 3.50 11.10 15.69
CA TYR A 155 2.06 10.91 15.59
C TYR A 155 1.37 10.84 16.97
N ARG A 156 1.98 11.44 18.00
CA ARG A 156 1.50 11.35 19.39
C ARG A 156 0.03 11.72 19.54
N SER A 157 -0.41 12.79 18.86
CA SER A 157 -1.78 13.32 18.96
C SER A 157 -2.85 12.31 18.51
N VAL A 158 -2.51 11.43 17.56
CA VAL A 158 -3.44 10.41 17.04
C VAL A 158 -3.22 9.03 17.68
N LEU A 159 -1.99 8.71 18.11
CA LEU A 159 -1.66 7.41 18.69
C LEU A 159 -1.93 7.32 20.20
N ALA A 160 -1.80 8.42 20.96
CA ALA A 160 -2.01 8.39 22.41
C ALA A 160 -3.44 7.95 22.81
N PRO A 161 -4.52 8.44 22.19
CA PRO A 161 -5.88 8.01 22.53
C PRO A 161 -6.16 6.54 22.23
N LEU A 162 -5.49 5.96 21.23
CA LEU A 162 -5.69 4.57 20.81
C LEU A 162 -5.08 3.55 21.78
N ARG A 163 -4.17 3.99 22.66
CA ARG A 163 -3.61 3.17 23.73
C ARG A 163 -4.51 3.11 24.96
N GLU A 164 -5.22 4.20 25.25
CA GLU A 164 -6.06 4.33 26.45
C GLU A 164 -7.43 3.65 26.27
N GLY A 165 -7.86 3.44 25.01
CA GLY A 165 -9.09 2.72 24.67
C GLY A 165 -8.92 1.20 24.55
N SER A 166 -8.09 0.56 25.37
CA SER A 166 -7.88 -0.89 25.31
C SER A 166 -9.21 -1.64 25.33
N TRP A 167 -9.54 -2.25 24.18
CA TRP A 167 -10.27 -3.49 24.03
C TRP A 167 -11.23 -3.79 25.18
N SER A 168 -12.36 -3.07 25.22
CA SER A 168 -13.53 -3.62 25.89
C SER A 168 -13.88 -4.90 25.15
N GLU A 169 -13.53 -6.02 25.78
CA GLU A 169 -14.12 -7.32 25.56
C GLU A 169 -15.63 -7.14 25.33
N ASN A 170 -16.09 -7.39 24.10
CA ASN A 170 -17.47 -7.77 23.87
C ASN A 170 -17.40 -9.26 23.56
N GLY A 171 -17.84 -10.06 24.53
CA GLY A 171 -17.91 -11.52 24.46
C GLY A 171 -19.13 -12.05 23.71
#